data_AF-A0A951AIA8-F1
#
_entry.id   AF-A0A951AIA8-F1
#
_cell.length_a   1.000
_cell.length_b   1.000
_cell.length_c   1.000
_cell.angle_alpha   90.00
_cell.angle_beta   90.00
_cell.angle_gamma   90.00
#
_symmetry.space_group_name_H-M   'P 1'
#
loop_
_entity.id
_entity.type
_entity.pdbx_description
1 polymer ?
#
loop_
_entity_poly.entity_id
_entity_poly.type
_entity_poly.pdbx_seq_one_letter_code
_entity_poly.pdbx_strand_id
1 'polypeptide(L)'
;MAGSLVLFFGGCAPTPNARTPGGIGRFSTVVIDAGHGGKDSGGVSGRRAPIFLREKDLTLDTAKRVRDELRRAGLRTVMTREDDHFVELDDRVSLANRQGPRAVLVSIHYDAISNSSTHGAKTFFWRADSHGLATRIQRQLVKETGETDLGVIRRRLRLTRNPDIPCVLCECAYVTNPAEAQKASMESYRNRIASGIARGILEEHKLGDAGIAPVPEIFAPLSKGSDRYRSQTMKRSQHHSRRKTPV
;
A
#
# COMPACT_ATOMS: atom_id res chain seq x y z
N MET A 1 -29.26 64.32 43.11
CA MET A 1 -29.66 63.18 42.26
C MET A 1 -28.53 62.92 41.26
N ALA A 2 -27.51 62.15 41.65
CA ALA A 2 -26.39 61.78 40.78
C ALA A 2 -26.52 60.28 40.46
N GLY A 3 -26.83 59.96 39.20
CA GLY A 3 -26.94 58.59 38.72
C GLY A 3 -25.58 58.07 38.29
N SER A 4 -25.12 56.97 38.90
CA SER A 4 -23.89 56.29 38.53
C SER A 4 -24.20 55.22 37.47
N LEU A 5 -23.60 55.34 36.30
CA LEU A 5 -23.70 54.39 35.19
C LEU A 5 -22.64 53.29 35.39
N VAL A 6 -23.08 52.09 35.74
CA VAL A 6 -22.21 50.91 35.85
C VAL A 6 -22.10 50.25 34.47
N LEU A 7 -20.92 50.36 33.86
CA LEU A 7 -20.54 49.61 32.65
C LEU A 7 -20.10 48.20 33.04
N PHE A 8 -20.87 47.19 32.66
CA PHE A 8 -20.44 45.79 32.73
C PHE A 8 -19.55 45.45 31.52
N PHE A 9 -18.25 45.30 31.74
CA PHE A 9 -17.36 44.63 30.79
C PHE A 9 -17.50 43.12 30.96
N GLY A 10 -18.24 42.49 30.04
CA GLY A 10 -18.28 41.03 29.91
C GLY A 10 -16.96 40.51 29.37
N GLY A 11 -16.04 40.16 30.26
CA GLY A 11 -14.81 39.43 29.91
C GLY A 11 -15.15 37.99 29.53
N CYS A 12 -14.97 37.64 28.25
CA CYS A 12 -14.89 36.24 27.83
C CYS A 12 -13.63 35.62 28.44
N ALA A 13 -13.82 34.80 29.48
CA ALA A 13 -12.76 33.91 29.94
C ALA A 13 -12.41 32.92 28.80
N PRO A 14 -11.13 32.70 28.48
CA PRO A 14 -10.76 31.63 27.56
C PRO A 14 -11.18 30.30 28.19
N THR A 15 -12.10 29.60 27.52
CA THR A 15 -12.53 28.26 27.94
C THR A 15 -11.30 27.34 27.99
N PRO A 16 -11.12 26.56 29.06
CA PRO A 16 -10.03 25.59 29.12
C PRO A 16 -10.15 24.63 27.93
N ASN A 17 -9.03 24.50 27.22
CA ASN A 17 -8.81 23.59 26.10
C ASN A 17 -9.68 22.34 26.20
N ALA A 18 -10.67 22.22 25.31
CA ALA A 18 -11.32 20.95 25.06
C ALA A 18 -10.22 19.97 24.63
N ARG A 19 -9.82 19.09 25.55
CA ARG A 19 -9.05 17.89 25.22
C ARG A 19 -9.83 17.20 24.10
N THR A 20 -9.29 17.22 22.89
CA THR A 20 -9.81 16.45 21.78
C THR A 20 -9.89 14.99 22.27
N PRO A 21 -11.06 14.33 22.24
CA PRO A 21 -11.12 12.90 22.51
C PRO A 21 -10.11 12.24 21.57
N GLY A 22 -9.19 11.45 22.10
CA GLY A 22 -8.14 10.79 21.31
C GLY A 22 -8.76 10.11 20.09
N GLY A 23 -8.59 10.73 18.92
CA GLY A 23 -9.31 10.32 17.72
C GLY A 23 -8.97 8.88 17.39
N ILE A 24 -9.99 8.04 17.22
CA ILE A 24 -9.81 6.68 16.71
C ILE A 24 -9.22 6.83 15.30
N GLY A 25 -7.95 6.47 15.12
CA GLY A 25 -7.29 6.60 13.83
C GLY A 25 -8.01 5.81 12.72
N ARG A 26 -7.77 6.20 11.47
CA ARG A 26 -8.52 5.76 10.27
C ARG A 26 -8.67 4.24 10.14
N PHE A 27 -7.63 3.50 10.48
CA PHE A 27 -7.57 2.04 10.49
C PHE A 27 -6.77 1.58 11.71
N SER A 28 -6.93 0.34 12.17
CA SER A 28 -6.15 -0.22 13.27
C SER A 28 -5.28 -1.41 12.87
N THR A 29 -5.45 -1.93 11.65
CA THR A 29 -4.66 -3.04 11.12
C THR A 29 -4.03 -2.66 9.78
N VAL A 30 -2.75 -2.98 9.61
CA VAL A 30 -2.05 -2.86 8.33
C VAL A 30 -1.66 -4.26 7.86
N VAL A 31 -2.22 -4.67 6.73
CA VAL A 31 -1.80 -5.87 6.03
C VAL A 31 -0.63 -5.49 5.14
N ILE A 32 0.51 -6.12 5.35
CA ILE A 32 1.76 -5.83 4.65
C ILE A 32 2.02 -6.98 3.70
N ASP A 33 1.93 -6.70 2.42
CA ASP A 33 2.16 -7.69 1.39
C ASP A 33 3.59 -7.61 0.86
N ALA A 34 4.39 -8.64 1.16
CA ALA A 34 5.71 -8.79 0.56
C ALA A 34 5.53 -9.45 -0.82
N GLY A 35 5.70 -8.68 -1.90
CA GLY A 35 5.54 -9.14 -3.28
C GLY A 35 6.32 -10.43 -3.57
N HIS A 36 5.79 -11.25 -4.48
CA HIS A 36 6.43 -12.50 -4.95
C HIS A 36 6.65 -13.54 -3.82
N GLY A 37 7.66 -14.41 -3.94
CA GLY A 37 8.07 -15.41 -2.95
C GLY A 37 8.15 -16.83 -3.52
N GLY A 38 8.97 -17.68 -2.92
CA GLY A 38 9.15 -19.08 -3.32
C GLY A 38 9.53 -19.21 -4.80
N LYS A 39 8.63 -19.85 -5.58
CA LYS A 39 8.80 -20.11 -7.03
C LYS A 39 8.82 -18.84 -7.89
N ASP A 40 8.33 -17.72 -7.37
CA ASP A 40 8.30 -16.44 -8.08
C ASP A 40 9.39 -15.53 -7.52
N SER A 41 10.42 -15.26 -8.31
CA SER A 41 11.52 -14.36 -7.92
C SER A 41 11.14 -12.88 -7.96
N GLY A 42 10.07 -12.55 -8.69
CA GLY A 42 9.87 -11.21 -9.24
C GLY A 42 11.00 -10.81 -10.18
N GLY A 43 11.21 -9.51 -10.30
CA GLY A 43 12.34 -8.91 -11.00
C GLY A 43 13.70 -9.34 -10.44
N VAL A 44 14.71 -9.36 -11.30
CA VAL A 44 16.10 -9.61 -10.90
C VAL A 44 17.00 -8.52 -11.42
N SER A 45 18.08 -8.26 -10.69
CA SER A 45 19.06 -7.26 -11.10
C SER A 45 19.77 -7.67 -12.39
N GLY A 46 20.04 -6.69 -13.26
CA GLY A 46 20.79 -6.92 -14.50
C GLY A 46 22.28 -7.20 -14.26
N ARG A 47 22.99 -7.65 -15.30
CA ARG A 47 24.42 -8.02 -15.25
C ARG A 47 25.38 -6.89 -14.81
N ARG A 48 24.93 -5.64 -14.90
CA ARG A 48 25.71 -4.45 -14.51
C ARG A 48 25.53 -4.09 -13.02
N ALA A 49 24.61 -4.75 -12.32
CA ALA A 49 24.47 -4.56 -10.88
C ALA A 49 25.68 -5.18 -10.15
N PRO A 50 26.14 -4.56 -9.05
CA PRO A 50 27.30 -5.04 -8.32
C PRO A 50 27.03 -6.39 -7.60
N ILE A 51 25.77 -6.67 -7.32
CA ILE A 51 25.31 -7.87 -6.61
C ILE A 51 24.04 -8.36 -7.30
N PHE A 52 23.89 -9.69 -7.40
CA PHE A 52 22.66 -10.30 -7.88
C PHE A 52 21.56 -10.18 -6.83
N LEU A 53 20.49 -9.46 -7.16
CA LEU A 53 19.33 -9.26 -6.31
C LEU A 53 18.09 -9.88 -6.94
N ARG A 54 17.22 -10.43 -6.10
CA ARG A 54 15.87 -10.85 -6.47
C ARG A 54 14.89 -9.96 -5.74
N GLU A 55 13.86 -9.52 -6.44
CA GLU A 55 12.80 -8.70 -5.88
C GLU A 55 12.18 -9.36 -4.66
N LYS A 56 11.86 -10.66 -4.71
CA LYS A 56 11.26 -11.39 -3.58
C LYS A 56 12.04 -11.28 -2.26
N ASP A 57 13.37 -11.18 -2.32
CA ASP A 57 14.23 -11.11 -1.15
C ASP A 57 14.21 -9.68 -0.59
N LEU A 58 14.28 -8.68 -1.48
CA LEU A 58 14.18 -7.27 -1.13
C LEU A 58 12.81 -6.92 -0.55
N THR A 59 11.72 -7.41 -1.14
CA THR A 59 10.36 -7.14 -0.67
C THR A 59 10.12 -7.75 0.70
N LEU A 60 10.62 -8.96 0.98
CA LEU A 60 10.49 -9.59 2.29
C LEU A 60 11.22 -8.82 3.38
N ASP A 61 12.48 -8.44 3.12
CA ASP A 61 13.29 -7.67 4.07
C ASP A 61 12.66 -6.31 4.37
N THR A 62 12.30 -5.55 3.33
CA THR A 62 11.64 -4.24 3.50
C THR A 62 10.29 -4.36 4.20
N ALA A 63 9.48 -5.37 3.87
CA ALA A 63 8.19 -5.59 4.53
C ALA A 63 8.32 -5.89 6.03
N LYS A 64 9.34 -6.66 6.44
CA LYS A 64 9.64 -6.91 7.86
C LYS A 64 10.04 -5.62 8.59
N ARG A 65 10.85 -4.76 7.95
CA ARG A 65 11.22 -3.45 8.51
C ARG A 65 10.01 -2.55 8.71
N VAL A 66 9.13 -2.44 7.70
CA VAL A 66 7.86 -1.70 7.78
C VAL A 66 6.99 -2.26 8.91
N ARG A 67 6.85 -3.59 9.01
CA ARG A 67 6.11 -4.26 10.07
C ARG A 67 6.61 -3.83 11.45
N ASP A 68 7.91 -3.85 11.66
CA ASP A 68 8.51 -3.58 12.96
C ASP A 68 8.36 -2.11 13.36
N GLU A 69 8.48 -1.18 12.40
CA GLU A 69 8.20 0.24 12.64
C GLU A 69 6.74 0.50 13.01
N LEU A 70 5.79 -0.07 12.26
CA LEU A 70 4.36 0.10 12.54
C LEU A 70 3.95 -0.53 13.88
N ARG A 71 4.53 -1.69 14.24
CA ARG A 71 4.32 -2.32 15.55
C ARG A 71 4.84 -1.44 16.68
N ARG A 72 6.04 -0.85 16.54
CA ARG A 72 6.58 0.11 17.52
C ARG A 72 5.69 1.34 17.68
N ALA A 73 4.99 1.75 16.62
CA ALA A 73 4.03 2.85 16.65
C ALA A 73 2.61 2.44 17.15
N GLY A 74 2.43 1.19 17.59
CA GLY A 74 1.18 0.71 18.19
C GLY A 74 0.12 0.22 17.19
N LEU A 75 0.44 0.09 15.90
CA LEU A 75 -0.47 -0.49 14.91
C LEU A 75 -0.32 -2.01 14.87
N ARG A 76 -1.46 -2.71 14.74
CA ARG A 76 -1.46 -4.14 14.46
C ARG A 76 -1.03 -4.36 13.02
N THR A 77 -0.13 -5.32 12.80
CA THR A 77 0.35 -5.70 11.46
C THR A 77 0.13 -7.18 11.19
N VAL A 78 -0.21 -7.50 9.94
CA VAL A 78 -0.36 -8.86 9.43
C VAL A 78 0.42 -8.96 8.13
N MET A 79 1.37 -9.89 8.00
CA MET A 79 2.10 -10.07 6.75
C MET A 79 1.43 -11.14 5.88
N THR A 80 1.49 -10.99 4.55
CA THR A 80 1.06 -12.07 3.63
C THR A 80 2.00 -13.27 3.65
N ARG A 81 3.30 -13.03 3.88
CA ARG A 81 4.32 -14.06 4.13
C ARG A 81 5.39 -13.52 5.07
N GLU A 82 5.94 -14.39 5.93
CA GLU A 82 7.05 -14.05 6.84
C GLU A 82 8.37 -14.75 6.46
N ASP A 83 8.36 -15.62 5.47
CA ASP A 83 9.50 -16.32 4.90
C ASP A 83 9.40 -16.40 3.36
N ASP A 84 10.30 -17.16 2.72
CA ASP A 84 10.37 -17.31 1.27
C ASP A 84 9.45 -18.41 0.73
N HIS A 85 8.14 -18.21 0.86
CA HIS A 85 7.13 -19.03 0.17
C HIS A 85 6.29 -18.18 -0.79
N PHE A 86 5.70 -18.85 -1.79
CA PHE A 86 4.80 -18.21 -2.72
C PHE A 86 3.38 -18.13 -2.16
N VAL A 87 2.78 -16.95 -2.22
CA VAL A 87 1.36 -16.73 -1.89
C VAL A 87 0.62 -16.33 -3.17
N GLU A 88 -0.45 -17.05 -3.51
CA GLU A 88 -1.30 -16.73 -4.66
C GLU A 88 -1.97 -15.36 -4.47
N LEU A 89 -2.20 -14.63 -5.57
CA LEU A 89 -2.79 -13.28 -5.49
C LEU A 89 -4.16 -13.26 -4.80
N ASP A 90 -4.98 -14.29 -5.01
CA ASP A 90 -6.30 -14.39 -4.39
C ASP A 90 -6.23 -14.72 -2.89
N ASP A 91 -5.16 -15.40 -2.45
CA ASP A 91 -4.92 -15.66 -1.03
C ASP A 91 -4.48 -14.38 -0.31
N ARG A 92 -3.66 -13.55 -0.96
CA ARG A 92 -3.28 -12.21 -0.46
C ARG A 92 -4.52 -11.34 -0.25
N VAL A 93 -5.42 -11.29 -1.25
CA VAL A 93 -6.70 -10.56 -1.17
C VAL A 93 -7.59 -11.13 -0.07
N SER A 94 -7.73 -12.45 0.00
CA SER A 94 -8.58 -13.11 0.99
C SER A 94 -8.07 -12.87 2.41
N LEU A 95 -6.75 -12.91 2.63
CA LEU A 95 -6.13 -12.56 3.91
C LEU A 95 -6.45 -11.13 4.32
N ALA A 96 -6.33 -10.19 3.38
CA ALA A 96 -6.60 -8.79 3.60
C ALA A 96 -8.06 -8.54 4.00
N ASN A 97 -9.02 -9.08 3.22
CA ASN A 97 -10.45 -8.88 3.47
C ASN A 97 -10.90 -9.47 4.82
N ARG A 98 -10.30 -10.59 5.26
CA ARG A 98 -10.59 -11.18 6.58
C ARG A 98 -10.23 -10.28 7.77
N GLN A 99 -9.43 -9.24 7.59
CA GLN A 99 -9.08 -8.32 8.69
C GLN A 99 -10.19 -7.31 9.01
N GLY A 100 -11.21 -7.19 8.16
CA GLY A 100 -12.37 -6.33 8.38
C GLY A 100 -12.15 -4.86 7.99
N PRO A 101 -13.17 -4.02 8.21
CA PRO A 101 -13.26 -2.67 7.62
C PRO A 101 -12.24 -1.66 8.19
N ARG A 102 -11.56 -2.00 9.28
CA ARG A 102 -10.51 -1.18 9.90
C ARG A 102 -9.11 -1.60 9.49
N ALA A 103 -8.97 -2.28 8.35
CA ALA A 103 -7.70 -2.68 7.79
C ALA A 103 -7.38 -1.88 6.51
N VAL A 104 -6.09 -1.78 6.20
CA VAL A 104 -5.58 -1.37 4.89
C VAL A 104 -4.56 -2.38 4.40
N LEU A 105 -4.38 -2.50 3.09
CA LEU A 105 -3.38 -3.36 2.46
C LEU A 105 -2.30 -2.49 1.79
N VAL A 106 -1.04 -2.76 2.13
CA VAL A 106 0.14 -2.11 1.53
C VAL A 106 1.02 -3.20 0.96
N SER A 107 1.10 -3.28 -0.37
CA SER A 107 1.98 -4.19 -1.09
C SER A 107 3.30 -3.50 -1.42
N ILE A 108 4.41 -4.22 -1.24
CA ILE A 108 5.78 -3.72 -1.38
C ILE A 108 6.47 -4.51 -2.49
N HIS A 109 6.98 -3.78 -3.48
CA HIS A 109 7.61 -4.28 -4.69
C HIS A 109 8.85 -3.45 -5.06
N TYR A 110 9.67 -4.02 -5.96
CA TYR A 110 10.76 -3.35 -6.64
C TYR A 110 10.63 -3.60 -8.13
N ASP A 111 10.34 -2.55 -8.90
CA ASP A 111 9.98 -2.67 -10.30
C ASP A 111 11.11 -3.27 -11.13
N ALA A 112 10.76 -3.91 -12.24
CA ALA A 112 11.67 -4.48 -13.19
C ALA A 112 11.15 -4.27 -14.61
N ILE A 113 11.90 -3.50 -15.38
CA ILE A 113 11.65 -3.26 -16.79
C ILE A 113 12.91 -3.50 -17.62
N SER A 114 12.73 -3.82 -18.90
CA SER A 114 13.82 -4.10 -19.85
C SER A 114 14.78 -2.93 -20.05
N ASN A 115 14.28 -1.69 -19.98
CA ASN A 115 15.12 -0.50 -20.03
C ASN A 115 15.80 -0.26 -18.67
N SER A 116 17.07 -0.63 -18.56
CA SER A 116 17.85 -0.49 -17.32
C SER A 116 18.22 0.95 -16.94
N SER A 117 17.84 1.98 -17.73
CA SER A 117 18.04 3.38 -17.35
C SER A 117 16.86 3.98 -16.57
N THR A 118 15.69 3.35 -16.61
CA THR A 118 14.52 3.77 -15.82
C THR A 118 14.82 3.65 -14.33
N HIS A 119 14.40 4.65 -13.54
CA HIS A 119 14.61 4.70 -12.10
C HIS A 119 13.52 5.54 -11.43
N GLY A 120 13.39 5.39 -10.11
CA GLY A 120 12.46 6.16 -9.29
C GLY A 120 11.39 5.32 -8.60
N ALA A 121 10.66 5.97 -7.69
CA ALA A 121 9.61 5.35 -6.90
C ALA A 121 8.22 5.78 -7.39
N LYS A 122 7.25 4.87 -7.34
CA LYS A 122 5.82 5.17 -7.59
C LYS A 122 4.93 4.34 -6.69
N THR A 123 3.73 4.85 -6.44
CA THR A 123 2.71 4.14 -5.67
C THR A 123 1.45 3.99 -6.48
N PHE A 124 1.05 2.74 -6.73
CA PHE A 124 -0.18 2.42 -7.42
C PHE A 124 -1.36 2.34 -6.46
N PHE A 125 -2.52 2.78 -6.94
CA PHE A 125 -3.80 2.65 -6.28
C PHE A 125 -4.92 2.43 -7.30
N TRP A 126 -6.13 2.11 -6.86
CA TRP A 126 -7.28 1.99 -7.76
C TRP A 126 -8.58 2.54 -7.19
N ARG A 127 -8.91 2.20 -5.94
CA ARG A 127 -10.10 2.69 -5.24
C ARG A 127 -9.87 4.11 -4.73
N ALA A 128 -10.91 4.95 -4.71
CA ALA A 128 -10.76 6.35 -4.28
C ALA A 128 -10.29 6.49 -2.84
N ASP A 129 -10.79 5.63 -1.95
CA ASP A 129 -10.41 5.57 -0.53
C ASP A 129 -8.97 5.05 -0.30
N SER A 130 -8.24 4.70 -1.36
CA SER A 130 -6.82 4.34 -1.32
C SER A 130 -5.91 5.52 -1.73
N HIS A 131 -6.47 6.62 -2.23
CA HIS A 131 -5.69 7.73 -2.77
C HIS A 131 -4.91 8.51 -1.69
N GLY A 132 -5.53 8.78 -0.54
CA GLY A 132 -4.87 9.42 0.60
C GLY A 132 -3.65 8.62 1.06
N LEU A 133 -3.85 7.33 1.30
CA LEU A 133 -2.80 6.38 1.65
C LEU A 133 -1.66 6.37 0.63
N ALA A 134 -1.99 6.25 -0.66
CA ALA A 134 -1.00 6.22 -1.74
C ALA A 134 -0.18 7.52 -1.81
N THR A 135 -0.86 8.66 -1.67
CA THR A 135 -0.23 9.99 -1.73
C THR A 135 0.75 10.20 -0.59
N ARG A 136 0.37 9.82 0.63
CA ARG A 136 1.24 9.98 1.79
C ARG A 136 2.44 9.04 1.74
N ILE A 137 2.23 7.78 1.35
CA ILE A 137 3.32 6.83 1.16
C ILE A 137 4.29 7.34 0.09
N GLN A 138 3.80 7.74 -1.09
CA GLN A 138 4.66 8.24 -2.16
C GLN A 138 5.51 9.42 -1.70
N ARG A 139 4.88 10.42 -1.07
CA ARG A 139 5.56 11.61 -0.57
C ARG A 139 6.65 11.28 0.43
N GLN A 140 6.35 10.45 1.43
CA GLN A 140 7.32 10.09 2.46
C GLN A 140 8.41 9.17 1.90
N LEU A 141 8.07 8.23 1.02
CA LEU A 141 9.04 7.36 0.36
C LEU A 141 10.07 8.17 -0.42
N VAL A 142 9.64 9.10 -1.28
CA VAL A 142 10.53 10.00 -2.03
C VAL A 142 11.37 10.86 -1.09
N LYS A 143 10.75 11.46 -0.07
CA LYS A 143 11.45 12.29 0.92
C LYS A 143 12.55 11.51 1.65
N GLU A 144 12.24 10.30 2.11
CA GLU A 144 13.18 9.51 2.89
C GLU A 144 14.29 8.91 2.03
N THR A 145 14.03 8.57 0.76
CA THR A 145 14.97 7.85 -0.12
C THR A 145 15.76 8.76 -1.07
N GLY A 146 15.19 9.92 -1.43
CA GLY A 146 15.71 10.78 -2.49
C GLY A 146 15.51 10.21 -3.89
N GLU A 147 14.64 9.20 -4.07
CA GLU A 147 14.31 8.70 -5.41
C GLU A 147 13.62 9.75 -6.27
N THR A 148 13.75 9.60 -7.59
CA THR A 148 12.92 10.34 -8.54
C THR A 148 11.44 10.00 -8.28
N ASP A 149 10.62 11.04 -8.11
CA ASP A 149 9.18 10.90 -7.89
C ASP A 149 8.46 10.61 -9.21
N LEU A 150 8.07 9.35 -9.41
CA LEU A 150 7.25 8.94 -10.56
C LEU A 150 5.74 9.05 -10.26
N GLY A 151 5.39 9.52 -9.07
CA GLY A 151 4.04 9.92 -8.68
C GLY A 151 3.15 8.79 -8.18
N VAL A 152 1.89 9.18 -7.95
CA VAL A 152 0.80 8.31 -7.52
C VAL A 152 -0.01 7.92 -8.76
N ILE A 153 -0.04 6.64 -9.09
CA ILE A 153 -0.59 6.17 -10.38
C ILE A 153 -1.84 5.33 -10.15
N ARG A 154 -2.97 5.77 -10.72
CA ARG A 154 -4.18 4.95 -10.72
C ARG A 154 -4.03 3.80 -11.71
N ARG A 155 -3.93 2.57 -11.21
CA ARG A 155 -3.74 1.36 -12.02
C ARG A 155 -4.62 0.22 -11.52
N ARG A 156 -5.32 -0.42 -12.45
CA ARG A 156 -6.22 -1.57 -12.19
C ARG A 156 -5.45 -2.89 -12.13
N LEU A 157 -4.57 -3.04 -11.12
CA LEU A 157 -3.87 -4.29 -10.82
C LEU A 157 -4.80 -5.23 -10.04
N ARG A 158 -4.48 -6.54 -10.02
CA ARG A 158 -5.27 -7.52 -9.24
C ARG A 158 -5.34 -7.13 -7.77
N LEU A 159 -4.20 -6.80 -7.16
CA LEU A 159 -4.12 -6.41 -5.75
C LEU A 159 -4.73 -5.05 -5.46
N THR A 160 -4.59 -4.05 -6.33
CA THR A 160 -5.21 -2.73 -6.07
C THR A 160 -6.72 -2.74 -6.28
N ARG A 161 -7.25 -3.67 -7.09
CA ARG A 161 -8.68 -3.74 -7.45
C ARG A 161 -9.54 -4.57 -6.52
N ASN A 162 -9.11 -5.78 -6.18
CA ASN A 162 -9.96 -6.83 -5.62
C ASN A 162 -10.18 -6.80 -4.08
N PRO A 163 -9.31 -6.19 -3.25
CA PRO A 163 -9.59 -6.06 -1.83
C PRO A 163 -10.83 -5.19 -1.56
N ASP A 164 -11.59 -5.56 -0.53
CA ASP A 164 -12.73 -4.80 -0.02
C ASP A 164 -12.29 -3.65 0.91
N ILE A 165 -10.99 -3.60 1.21
CA ILE A 165 -10.33 -2.58 2.03
C ILE A 165 -9.43 -1.67 1.16
N PRO A 166 -9.03 -0.47 1.63
CA PRO A 166 -8.07 0.35 0.90
C PRO A 166 -6.78 -0.42 0.61
N CYS A 167 -6.28 -0.32 -0.62
CA CYS A 167 -5.11 -1.06 -1.08
C CYS A 167 -4.20 -0.21 -1.97
N VAL A 168 -2.91 -0.27 -1.69
CA VAL A 168 -1.85 0.34 -2.51
C VAL A 168 -0.73 -0.64 -2.80
N LEU A 169 0.01 -0.41 -3.89
CA LEU A 169 1.22 -1.16 -4.25
C LEU A 169 2.37 -0.16 -4.47
N CYS A 170 3.44 -0.31 -3.71
CA CYS A 170 4.60 0.57 -3.74
C CYS A 170 5.69 -0.07 -4.58
N GLU A 171 6.07 0.56 -5.68
CA GLU A 171 7.28 0.23 -6.42
C GLU A 171 8.40 1.12 -5.90
N CYS A 172 9.26 0.55 -5.07
CA CYS A 172 10.17 1.33 -4.24
C CYS A 172 11.38 1.88 -5.00
N ALA A 173 11.83 1.13 -6.02
CA ALA A 173 12.95 1.43 -6.91
C ALA A 173 12.94 0.38 -8.05
N TYR A 174 13.76 0.56 -9.10
CA TYR A 174 13.92 -0.44 -10.16
C TYR A 174 15.10 -1.37 -9.89
N VAL A 175 14.85 -2.65 -9.64
CA VAL A 175 15.93 -3.65 -9.45
C VAL A 175 16.77 -3.84 -10.72
N THR A 176 16.21 -3.55 -11.90
CA THR A 176 16.92 -3.63 -13.18
C THR A 176 17.87 -2.45 -13.43
N ASN A 177 17.72 -1.34 -12.70
CA ASN A 177 18.61 -0.20 -12.78
C ASN A 177 19.86 -0.44 -11.91
N PRO A 178 21.09 -0.39 -12.45
CA PRO A 178 22.29 -0.72 -11.68
C PRO A 178 22.55 0.17 -10.45
N ALA A 179 22.23 1.46 -10.53
CA ALA A 179 22.43 2.40 -9.43
C ALA A 179 21.39 2.17 -8.32
N GLU A 180 20.13 1.92 -8.68
CA GLU A 180 19.11 1.56 -7.70
C GLU A 180 19.32 0.16 -7.14
N ALA A 181 19.80 -0.81 -7.92
CA ALA A 181 20.20 -2.13 -7.43
C ALA A 181 21.34 -2.01 -6.41
N GLN A 182 22.35 -1.19 -6.68
CA GLN A 182 23.41 -0.90 -5.70
C GLN A 182 22.82 -0.32 -4.41
N LYS A 183 21.90 0.66 -4.52
CA LYS A 183 21.18 1.20 -3.35
C LYS A 183 20.40 0.13 -2.61
N ALA A 184 19.58 -0.66 -3.32
CA ALA A 184 18.75 -1.73 -2.79
C ALA A 184 19.55 -2.83 -2.08
N SER A 185 20.82 -3.06 -2.46
CA SER A 185 21.71 -3.98 -1.76
C SER A 185 22.09 -3.49 -0.35
N MET A 186 22.05 -2.19 -0.09
CA MET A 186 22.41 -1.59 1.19
C MET A 186 21.25 -1.65 2.19
N GLU A 187 21.53 -2.15 3.39
CA GLU A 187 20.56 -2.17 4.49
C GLU A 187 20.06 -0.75 4.84
N SER A 188 20.95 0.24 4.87
CA SER A 188 20.59 1.64 5.17
C SER A 188 19.53 2.19 4.23
N TYR A 189 19.58 1.82 2.95
CA TYR A 189 18.60 2.24 1.96
C TYR A 189 17.26 1.52 2.13
N ARG A 190 17.26 0.21 2.42
CA ARG A 190 16.02 -0.52 2.74
C ARG A 190 15.36 -0.01 4.02
N ASN A 191 16.15 0.43 5.02
CA ASN A 191 15.63 1.15 6.19
C ASN A 191 14.97 2.48 5.81
N ARG A 192 15.54 3.25 4.88
CA ARG A 192 14.94 4.51 4.40
C ARG A 192 13.63 4.26 3.66
N ILE A 193 13.55 3.23 2.82
CA ILE A 193 12.30 2.82 2.17
C ILE A 193 11.25 2.45 3.23
N ALA A 194 11.62 1.61 4.21
CA ALA A 194 10.71 1.17 5.26
C ALA A 194 10.18 2.36 6.09
N SER A 195 11.06 3.28 6.49
CA SER A 195 10.72 4.52 7.18
C SER A 195 9.77 5.39 6.36
N GLY A 196 10.02 5.54 5.05
CA GLY A 196 9.15 6.30 4.16
C GLY A 196 7.73 5.71 4.08
N ILE A 197 7.63 4.40 3.86
CA ILE A 197 6.34 3.70 3.82
C ILE A 197 5.63 3.78 5.17
N ALA A 198 6.33 3.48 6.28
CA ALA A 198 5.75 3.48 7.62
C ALA A 198 5.27 4.89 8.02
N ARG A 199 6.05 5.95 7.76
CA ARG A 199 5.63 7.34 8.00
C ARG A 199 4.41 7.72 7.17
N GLY A 200 4.35 7.32 5.90
CA GLY A 200 3.18 7.57 5.06
C GLY A 200 1.91 6.92 5.60
N ILE A 201 2.02 5.67 6.05
CA ILE A 201 0.93 4.92 6.70
C ILE A 201 0.50 5.60 8.00
N LEU A 202 1.44 5.99 8.86
CA LEU A 202 1.14 6.63 10.14
C LEU A 202 0.53 8.02 9.97
N GLU A 203 0.96 8.78 8.97
CA GLU A 203 0.31 10.04 8.61
C GLU A 203 -1.12 9.81 8.13
N GLU A 204 -1.38 8.80 7.29
CA GLU A 204 -2.75 8.48 6.85
C GLU A 204 -3.61 8.01 8.00
N HIS A 205 -3.07 7.18 8.90
CA HIS A 205 -3.75 6.73 10.10
C HIS A 205 -4.25 7.91 10.95
N LYS A 206 -3.42 8.95 11.10
CA LYS A 206 -3.69 10.12 11.94
C LYS A 206 -4.59 11.16 11.25
N LEU A 207 -4.32 11.46 9.98
CA LEU A 207 -4.90 12.62 9.29
C LEU A 207 -6.01 12.25 8.32
N GLY A 208 -6.06 10.99 7.87
CA GLY A 208 -6.86 10.58 6.74
C GLY A 208 -6.66 11.47 5.51
N ASP A 209 -7.76 11.81 4.83
CA ASP A 209 -7.73 12.61 3.60
C ASP A 209 -7.49 14.10 3.84
N ALA A 210 -7.27 14.54 5.09
CA ALA A 210 -7.02 15.96 5.39
C ALA A 210 -5.78 16.49 4.64
N GLY A 211 -5.99 17.49 3.77
CA GLY A 211 -4.93 18.08 2.94
C GLY A 211 -4.53 17.25 1.73
N ILE A 212 -5.28 16.19 1.40
CA ILE A 212 -5.11 15.43 0.16
C ILE A 212 -6.10 15.97 -0.87
N ALA A 213 -5.61 16.29 -2.07
CA ALA A 213 -6.48 16.66 -3.18
C ALA A 213 -7.45 15.51 -3.49
N PRO A 214 -8.72 15.80 -3.87
CA PRO A 214 -9.63 14.75 -4.28
C PRO A 214 -9.02 13.97 -5.45
N VAL A 215 -9.39 12.69 -5.56
CA VAL A 215 -9.06 11.92 -6.76
C VAL A 215 -9.60 12.70 -7.96
N PRO A 216 -8.78 12.98 -8.99
CA PRO A 216 -9.27 13.65 -10.19
C PRO A 216 -10.54 12.96 -10.69
N GLU A 217 -11.56 13.75 -11.06
CA GLU A 217 -12.76 13.19 -11.68
C GLU A 217 -12.35 12.46 -12.96
N ILE A 218 -12.54 11.14 -12.97
CA ILE A 218 -12.25 10.30 -14.12
C ILE A 218 -13.59 9.69 -14.54
N PHE A 219 -13.91 9.76 -15.84
CA PHE A 219 -15.14 9.23 -16.45
C PHE A 219 -15.33 7.69 -16.33
N ALA A 220 -14.54 7.02 -15.49
CA ALA A 220 -14.67 5.62 -15.15
C ALA A 220 -15.14 5.48 -13.70
N PRO A 221 -16.20 4.69 -13.42
CA PRO A 221 -16.75 4.57 -12.09
C PRO A 221 -15.68 4.10 -11.09
N LEU A 222 -15.74 4.65 -9.88
CA LEU A 222 -14.95 4.14 -8.77
C LEU A 222 -15.28 2.66 -8.56
N SER A 223 -14.26 1.82 -8.58
CA SER A 223 -14.42 0.38 -8.45
C SER A 223 -14.89 0.00 -7.05
N LYS A 224 -15.77 -0.99 -6.99
CA LYS A 224 -16.13 -1.67 -5.74
C LYS A 224 -15.14 -2.83 -5.53
N GLY A 225 -14.81 -3.16 -4.28
CA GLY A 225 -13.93 -4.31 -3.97
C GLY A 225 -14.48 -5.63 -4.52
N SER A 226 -15.80 -5.70 -4.68
CA SER A 226 -16.54 -6.84 -5.23
C SER A 226 -16.57 -6.97 -6.75
N ASP A 227 -15.70 -6.27 -7.49
CA ASP A 227 -15.41 -6.54 -8.91
C ASP A 227 -14.76 -7.95 -9.03
N ARG A 228 -15.53 -8.99 -8.72
CA ARG A 228 -15.08 -10.38 -8.68
C ARG A 228 -14.55 -10.75 -10.04
N TYR A 229 -13.38 -11.37 -10.04
CA TYR A 229 -12.91 -12.10 -11.20
C TYR A 229 -13.91 -13.22 -11.51
N ARG A 230 -14.64 -13.12 -12.63
CA ARG A 230 -15.25 -14.31 -13.23
C ARG A 230 -14.09 -15.18 -13.69
N SER A 231 -13.72 -16.19 -12.91
CA SER A 231 -12.91 -17.27 -13.47
C SER A 231 -13.76 -17.87 -14.58
N GLN A 232 -13.31 -17.75 -15.83
CA GLN A 232 -13.76 -18.64 -16.87
C GLN A 232 -13.15 -20.01 -16.59
N THR A 233 -13.57 -20.65 -15.49
CA THR A 233 -13.43 -22.09 -15.38
C THR A 233 -14.59 -22.62 -16.20
N MET A 234 -14.29 -22.95 -17.47
CA MET A 234 -15.25 -23.63 -18.33
C MET A 234 -15.85 -24.80 -17.56
N LYS A 235 -17.17 -24.74 -17.32
CA LYS A 235 -17.98 -25.94 -17.17
C LYS A 235 -17.85 -26.72 -18.47
N ARG A 236 -16.83 -27.57 -18.59
CA ARG A 236 -16.92 -28.76 -19.43
C ARG A 236 -17.81 -29.73 -18.69
N SER A 237 -19.11 -29.44 -18.74
CA SER A 237 -20.17 -30.36 -18.37
C SER A 237 -19.99 -31.63 -19.20
N GLN A 238 -19.98 -32.74 -18.48
CA GLN A 238 -20.17 -34.09 -18.96
C GLN A 238 -21.18 -34.16 -20.11
N HIS A 239 -20.69 -34.33 -21.33
CA HIS A 239 -21.52 -34.73 -22.47
C HIS A 239 -20.72 -35.59 -23.44
N HIS A 240 -20.24 -36.74 -22.96
CA HIS A 240 -20.09 -37.93 -23.81
C HIS A 240 -19.94 -39.20 -22.97
N SER A 241 -21.07 -39.72 -22.49
CA SER A 241 -21.22 -41.16 -22.26
C SER A 241 -22.70 -41.45 -22.08
N ARG A 242 -23.35 -41.90 -23.17
CA ARG A 242 -24.40 -42.92 -23.17
C ARG A 242 -24.80 -43.26 -24.62
N ARG A 243 -24.17 -44.32 -25.12
CA ARG A 243 -24.68 -45.46 -25.91
C ARG A 243 -25.71 -45.20 -27.03
N LYS A 244 -25.44 -45.79 -28.21
CA LYS A 244 -26.15 -47.01 -28.72
C LYS A 244 -25.60 -47.42 -30.10
N THR A 245 -24.94 -48.58 -30.19
CA THR A 245 -25.24 -49.60 -31.23
C THR A 245 -26.53 -50.32 -30.79
N PRO A 246 -27.38 -50.92 -31.66
CA PRO A 246 -27.15 -51.61 -32.95
C PRO A 246 -27.99 -51.00 -34.12
N VAL A 247 -27.78 -51.32 -35.40
CA VAL A 247 -28.10 -52.57 -36.15
C VAL A 247 -27.08 -52.75 -37.28
#